data_AF-A0A8G2CNF7-F1
#
_entry.id   AF-A0A8G2CNF7-F1
#
_cell.length_a   1.000
_cell.length_b   1.000
_cell.length_c   1.000
_cell.angle_alpha   90.00
_cell.angle_beta   90.00
_cell.angle_gamma   90.00
#
_symmetry.space_group_name_H-M   'P 1'
#
loop_
_entity.id
_entity.type
_entity.pdbx_description
1 polymer ?
#
loop_
_entity_poly.entity_id
_entity_poly.type
_entity_poly.pdbx_seq_one_letter_code
_entity_poly.pdbx_strand_id
1 'polypeptide(L)'
;MSERCLVGLMLAAIMRLMAGIKWSCQCNRHEVDTKLPRLAGEILNDWDAVITFVGDPDVPPTNNDDAERAHRNAVIFRRISFDTRSVEGSRLYAAALSVIDTCRKHRTDPWAYGSAQITAGRANTLLSTVPAQVRT
;
A
#
# COMPACT_ATOMS: atom_id res chain seq x y z
N MET A 1 8.74 29.02 29.86
CA MET A 1 8.38 27.59 29.80
C MET A 1 9.19 26.98 28.66
N SER A 2 10.12 26.07 28.94
CA SER A 2 11.12 25.60 27.96
C SER A 2 10.49 24.74 26.85
N GLU A 3 11.00 24.82 25.63
CA GLU A 3 10.58 24.07 24.43
C GLU A 3 10.54 22.55 24.68
N ARG A 4 11.43 22.04 25.53
CA ARG A 4 11.44 20.62 25.97
C ARG A 4 10.22 20.23 26.81
N CYS A 5 9.64 21.17 27.55
CA CYS A 5 8.45 20.94 28.37
C CYS A 5 7.19 20.85 27.51
N LEU A 6 7.11 21.64 26.43
CA LEU A 6 6.02 21.58 25.44
C LEU A 6 6.02 20.25 24.67
N VAL A 7 7.19 19.80 24.20
CA VAL A 7 7.33 18.49 23.53
C VAL A 7 6.94 17.33 24.45
N GLY A 8 7.35 17.38 25.73
CA GLY A 8 6.98 16.36 26.72
C GLY A 8 5.48 16.27 26.99
N LEU A 9 4.79 17.42 27.09
CA LEU A 9 3.34 17.47 27.27
C LEU A 9 2.58 16.95 26.05
N MET A 10 3.06 17.28 24.84
CA MET A 10 2.48 16.81 23.58
C MET A 10 2.58 15.29 23.44
N LEU A 11 3.76 14.71 23.69
CA LEU A 11 3.99 13.27 23.67
C LEU A 11 3.08 12.54 24.67
N ALA A 12 2.95 13.04 25.89
CA ALA A 12 2.06 12.47 26.90
C ALA A 12 0.58 12.50 26.47
N ALA A 13 0.15 13.56 25.78
CA ALA A 13 -1.21 13.65 25.25
C ALA A 13 -1.45 12.63 24.13
N ILE A 14 -0.50 12.48 23.19
CA ILE A 14 -0.55 11.50 22.11
C ILE A 14 -0.63 10.07 22.67
N MET A 15 0.20 9.74 23.66
CA MET A 15 0.17 8.42 24.32
C MET A 15 -1.18 8.12 24.96
N ARG A 16 -1.81 9.12 25.61
CA ARG A 16 -3.16 8.96 26.19
C ARG A 16 -4.22 8.69 25.13
N LEU A 17 -4.16 9.39 23.99
CA LEU A 17 -5.09 9.18 22.88
C LEU A 17 -4.93 7.78 22.29
N MET A 18 -3.69 7.35 22.02
CA MET A 18 -3.41 6.00 21.52
C MET A 18 -3.90 4.92 22.49
N ALA A 19 -3.63 5.08 23.79
CA ALA A 19 -4.13 4.16 24.82
C ALA A 19 -5.67 4.13 24.86
N GLY A 20 -6.33 5.27 24.72
CA GLY A 20 -7.78 5.38 24.65
C GLY A 20 -8.37 4.64 23.45
N ILE A 21 -7.81 4.86 22.26
CA ILE A 21 -8.25 4.15 21.03
C ILE A 21 -8.06 2.64 21.19
N LYS A 22 -6.90 2.21 21.68
CA LYS A 22 -6.59 0.79 21.90
C LYS A 22 -7.57 0.15 22.88
N TRP A 23 -7.86 0.84 23.98
CA TRP A 23 -8.86 0.42 24.96
C TRP A 23 -10.25 0.30 24.34
N SER A 24 -10.70 1.30 23.57
CA SER A 24 -11.97 1.24 22.86
C SER A 24 -12.05 0.02 21.93
N CYS A 25 -11.00 -0.30 21.18
CA CYS A 25 -10.97 -1.50 20.34
C CYS A 25 -11.05 -2.79 21.17
N GLN A 26 -10.38 -2.85 22.33
CA GLN A 26 -10.44 -4.02 23.22
C GLN A 26 -11.85 -4.24 23.77
N CYS A 27 -12.52 -3.18 24.24
CA CYS A 27 -13.90 -3.27 24.73
C CYS A 27 -14.88 -3.71 23.64
N ASN A 28 -14.74 -3.15 22.43
CA ASN A 28 -15.64 -3.45 21.32
C ASN A 28 -15.42 -4.84 20.68
N ARG A 29 -14.39 -5.59 21.08
CA ARG A 29 -14.12 -6.95 20.56
C ARG A 29 -15.18 -7.98 20.96
N HIS A 30 -16.01 -7.66 21.94
CA HIS A 30 -17.03 -8.55 22.49
C HIS A 30 -18.46 -8.01 22.32
N GLU A 31 -18.63 -7.00 21.45
CA GLU A 31 -19.95 -6.47 21.10
C GLU A 31 -20.83 -7.52 20.40
N VAL A 32 -22.15 -7.35 20.52
CA VAL A 32 -23.14 -8.28 19.96
C VAL A 32 -23.25 -8.15 18.43
N ASP A 33 -23.00 -6.95 17.90
CA ASP A 33 -22.91 -6.73 16.45
C ASP A 33 -21.68 -7.43 15.86
N THR A 34 -21.73 -7.85 14.60
CA THR A 34 -20.63 -8.61 13.98
C THR A 34 -19.56 -7.73 13.30
N LYS A 35 -19.88 -6.48 12.97
CA LYS A 35 -18.96 -5.60 12.23
C LYS A 35 -17.98 -4.91 13.16
N LEU A 36 -18.46 -4.38 14.28
CA LEU A 36 -17.62 -3.65 15.24
C LEU A 36 -16.51 -4.53 15.86
N PRO A 37 -16.79 -5.76 16.36
CA PRO A 37 -15.75 -6.66 16.84
C PRO A 37 -14.72 -7.05 15.79
N ARG A 38 -15.15 -7.22 14.53
CA ARG A 38 -14.26 -7.59 13.43
C ARG A 38 -13.30 -6.44 13.12
N LEU A 39 -13.83 -5.23 12.92
CA LEU A 39 -13.00 -4.04 12.69
C LEU A 39 -12.05 -3.78 13.87
N ALA A 40 -12.55 -3.88 15.11
CA ALA A 40 -11.73 -3.72 16.30
C ALA A 40 -10.63 -4.78 16.37
N GLY A 41 -10.92 -6.02 15.98
CA GLY A 41 -9.95 -7.10 15.86
C GLY A 41 -8.88 -6.81 14.81
N GLU A 42 -9.27 -6.38 13.61
CA GLU A 42 -8.34 -6.01 12.52
C GLU A 42 -7.40 -4.88 12.95
N ILE A 43 -7.93 -3.80 13.53
CA ILE A 43 -7.13 -2.68 14.04
C ILE A 43 -6.14 -3.14 15.13
N LEU A 44 -6.56 -4.03 16.03
CA LEU A 44 -5.68 -4.53 17.10
C LEU A 44 -4.61 -5.49 16.60
N ASN A 45 -4.91 -6.30 15.57
CA ASN A 45 -3.95 -7.21 14.96
C ASN A 45 -2.82 -6.44 14.26
N ASP A 46 -3.17 -5.33 13.59
CA ASP A 46 -2.24 -4.50 12.83
C ASP A 46 -1.91 -3.17 13.55
N TRP A 47 -2.02 -3.14 14.88
CA TRP A 47 -1.94 -1.92 15.69
C TRP A 47 -0.70 -1.07 15.38
N ASP A 48 0.48 -1.71 15.35
CA ASP A 48 1.75 -1.02 15.13
C ASP A 48 1.79 -0.36 13.74
N ALA A 49 1.25 -1.02 12.72
CA ALA A 49 1.15 -0.47 11.37
C ALA A 49 0.20 0.75 11.36
N VAL A 50 -0.98 0.64 12.00
CA VAL A 50 -1.98 1.72 12.08
C VAL A 50 -1.42 2.99 12.72
N ILE A 51 -0.56 2.87 13.74
CA ILE A 51 -0.02 4.05 14.46
C ILE A 51 1.35 4.51 13.98
N THR A 52 1.93 3.91 12.94
CA THR A 52 3.30 4.22 12.48
C THR A 52 3.51 5.72 12.24
N PHE A 53 2.55 6.38 11.59
CA PHE A 53 2.60 7.81 11.27
C PHE A 53 2.68 8.72 12.51
N VAL A 54 2.34 8.21 13.70
CA VAL A 54 2.43 8.94 14.97
C VAL A 54 3.88 9.03 15.44
N GLY A 55 4.67 7.99 15.17
CA GLY A 55 6.08 7.89 15.57
C GLY A 55 7.05 8.30 14.46
N ASP A 56 6.64 8.24 13.20
CA ASP A 56 7.46 8.51 12.03
C ASP A 56 6.81 9.59 11.15
N PRO A 57 7.35 10.82 11.11
CA PRO A 57 6.81 11.92 10.29
C PRO A 57 6.98 11.70 8.78
N ASP A 58 7.87 10.80 8.35
CA ASP A 58 8.06 10.47 6.94
C ASP A 58 6.96 9.53 6.43
N VAL A 59 6.18 8.91 7.34
CA VAL A 59 5.03 8.08 7.00
C VAL A 59 3.76 8.93 7.02
N PRO A 60 3.10 9.13 5.87
CA PRO A 60 1.89 9.95 5.82
C PRO A 60 0.70 9.23 6.49
N PRO A 61 -0.25 9.97 7.08
CA PRO A 61 -1.42 9.39 7.78
C PRO A 61 -2.52 8.94 6.79
N THR A 62 -2.14 8.28 5.69
CA THR A 62 -3.05 7.82 4.64
C THR A 62 -2.57 6.49 4.05
N ASN A 63 -3.51 5.59 3.76
CA ASN A 63 -3.23 4.34 3.05
C ASN A 63 -3.51 4.44 1.53
N ASN A 64 -4.01 5.58 1.05
CA ASN A 64 -4.55 5.69 -0.31
C ASN A 64 -3.45 5.76 -1.38
N ASP A 65 -2.36 6.48 -1.14
CA ASP A 65 -1.43 6.87 -2.21
C ASP A 65 -0.55 5.72 -2.71
N ASP A 66 0.20 5.04 -1.84
CA ASP A 66 1.13 3.99 -2.24
C ASP A 66 0.58 2.57 -2.07
N ALA A 67 -0.38 2.35 -1.17
CA ALA A 67 -0.94 1.02 -0.90
C ALA A 67 -2.22 0.76 -1.70
N GLU A 68 -3.33 1.45 -1.40
CA GLU A 68 -4.62 1.16 -2.04
C GLU A 68 -4.62 1.46 -3.54
N ARG A 69 -4.05 2.59 -3.97
CA ARG A 69 -3.94 2.92 -5.39
C ARG A 69 -3.11 1.91 -6.17
N ALA A 70 -2.01 1.41 -5.62
CA ALA A 70 -1.19 0.39 -6.27
C ALA A 70 -1.99 -0.91 -6.47
N HIS A 71 -2.82 -1.29 -5.49
CA HIS A 71 -3.61 -2.52 -5.55
C HIS A 71 -4.89 -2.39 -6.39
N ARG A 72 -5.39 -1.17 -6.60
CA ARG A 72 -6.66 -0.91 -7.29
C ARG A 72 -6.76 -1.51 -8.69
N ASN A 73 -5.67 -1.44 -9.46
CA ASN A 73 -5.64 -2.03 -10.80
C ASN A 73 -5.83 -3.55 -10.75
N ALA A 74 -5.22 -4.22 -9.77
CA ALA A 74 -5.38 -5.66 -9.55
C ALA A 74 -6.82 -6.04 -9.20
N VAL A 75 -7.44 -5.29 -8.29
CA VAL A 75 -8.83 -5.52 -7.85
C VAL A 75 -9.83 -5.30 -8.99
N ILE A 76 -9.66 -4.22 -9.76
CA ILE A 76 -10.54 -3.92 -10.90
C ILE A 76 -10.44 -5.03 -11.95
N PHE A 77 -9.22 -5.44 -12.32
CA PHE A 77 -9.01 -6.52 -13.27
C PHE A 77 -9.67 -7.83 -12.82
N ARG A 78 -9.45 -8.25 -11.57
CA ARG A 78 -10.07 -9.46 -11.03
C ARG A 78 -11.58 -9.41 -11.17
N ARG A 79 -12.18 -8.24 -10.92
CA ARG A 79 -13.64 -8.04 -11.04
C ARG A 79 -14.15 -8.15 -12.47
N ILE A 80 -13.44 -7.61 -13.45
CA ILE A 80 -13.90 -7.58 -14.86
C ILE A 80 -13.53 -8.85 -15.65
N SER A 81 -12.42 -9.50 -15.29
CA SER A 81 -11.86 -10.62 -16.05
C SER A 81 -12.07 -11.97 -15.36
N PHE A 82 -12.64 -12.00 -14.15
CA PHE A 82 -12.83 -13.20 -13.32
C PHE A 82 -11.52 -13.91 -12.95
N ASP A 83 -10.43 -13.15 -12.85
CA ASP A 83 -9.09 -13.64 -12.53
C ASP A 83 -8.51 -14.62 -13.58
N THR A 84 -7.31 -15.09 -13.30
CA THR A 84 -6.55 -16.05 -14.11
C THR A 84 -6.93 -17.49 -13.77
N ARG A 85 -6.93 -18.39 -14.75
CA ARG A 85 -7.30 -19.82 -14.58
C ARG A 85 -6.11 -20.76 -14.47
N SER A 86 -4.88 -20.23 -14.45
CA SER A 86 -3.65 -20.99 -14.33
C SER A 86 -2.60 -20.22 -13.54
N VAL A 87 -1.68 -20.95 -12.91
CA VAL A 87 -0.57 -20.37 -12.15
C VAL A 87 0.34 -19.52 -13.04
N GLU A 88 0.57 -19.97 -14.27
CA GLU A 88 1.34 -19.26 -15.29
C GLU A 88 0.66 -17.93 -15.65
N GLY A 89 -0.67 -17.94 -15.80
CA GLY A 89 -1.47 -16.75 -16.04
C GLY A 89 -1.36 -15.76 -14.88
N SER A 90 -1.47 -16.24 -13.63
CA SER A 90 -1.33 -15.39 -12.44
C SER A 90 0.05 -14.73 -12.36
N ARG A 91 1.11 -15.49 -12.67
CA ARG A 91 2.49 -14.98 -12.70
C ARG A 91 2.69 -13.93 -13.79
N LEU A 92 2.20 -14.20 -15.01
CA LEU A 92 2.25 -13.25 -16.11
C LEU A 92 1.51 -11.96 -15.75
N TYR A 93 0.33 -12.09 -15.16
CA TYR A 93 -0.49 -10.95 -14.75
C TYR A 93 0.19 -10.10 -13.67
N ALA A 94 0.75 -10.75 -12.64
CA ALA A 94 1.50 -10.06 -11.59
C ALA A 94 2.72 -9.32 -12.15
N ALA A 95 3.47 -9.93 -13.08
CA ALA A 95 4.59 -9.30 -13.75
C ALA A 95 4.14 -8.10 -14.62
N ALA A 96 3.05 -8.24 -15.37
CA ALA A 96 2.51 -7.16 -16.19
C ALA A 96 2.05 -5.96 -15.35
N LEU A 97 1.34 -6.20 -14.25
CA LEU A 97 0.95 -5.14 -13.32
C LEU A 97 2.17 -4.40 -12.75
N SER A 98 3.19 -5.14 -12.33
CA SER A 98 4.43 -4.57 -11.79
C SER A 98 5.13 -3.67 -12.83
N VAL A 99 5.25 -4.14 -14.07
CA VAL A 99 5.84 -3.36 -15.17
C VAL A 99 5.02 -2.10 -15.45
N ILE A 100 3.69 -2.21 -15.54
CA ILE A 100 2.80 -1.07 -15.81
C ILE A 100 2.89 -0.03 -14.69
N ASP A 101 2.83 -0.47 -13.43
CA ASP A 101 2.91 0.43 -12.27
C ASP A 101 4.26 1.16 -12.23
N THR A 102 5.34 0.43 -12.50
CA THR A 102 6.68 1.02 -12.59
C THR A 102 6.78 2.02 -13.74
N CYS A 103 6.30 1.69 -14.94
CA CYS A 103 6.29 2.64 -16.05
C CYS A 103 5.53 3.93 -15.70
N ARG A 104 4.37 3.81 -15.04
CA ARG A 104 3.58 4.97 -14.59
C ARG A 104 4.32 5.82 -13.56
N LYS A 105 4.92 5.21 -12.53
CA LYS A 105 5.75 5.91 -11.53
C LYS A 105 6.92 6.65 -12.16
N HIS A 106 7.47 6.10 -13.24
CA HIS A 106 8.58 6.65 -13.99
C HIS A 106 8.15 7.55 -15.16
N ARG A 107 6.85 7.86 -15.29
CA ARG A 107 6.26 8.68 -16.37
C ARG A 107 6.64 8.20 -17.78
N THR A 108 6.76 6.89 -17.96
CA THR A 108 7.02 6.24 -19.24
C THR A 108 5.75 5.54 -19.74
N ASP A 109 5.54 5.54 -21.05
CA ASP A 109 4.40 4.81 -21.63
C ASP A 109 4.59 3.29 -21.49
N PRO A 110 3.73 2.59 -20.71
CA PRO A 110 3.86 1.16 -20.48
C PRO A 110 3.67 0.34 -21.75
N TRP A 111 2.88 0.82 -22.71
CA TRP A 111 2.60 0.08 -23.95
C TRP A 111 3.81 0.10 -24.88
N ALA A 112 4.42 1.26 -25.10
CA ALA A 112 5.66 1.39 -25.87
C ALA A 112 6.78 0.57 -25.24
N TYR A 113 6.97 0.65 -23.91
CA TYR A 113 7.96 -0.15 -23.22
C TYR A 113 7.71 -1.66 -23.39
N GLY A 114 6.50 -2.14 -23.09
CA GLY A 114 6.16 -3.56 -23.24
C GLY A 114 6.33 -4.08 -24.67
N SER A 115 5.91 -3.30 -25.67
CA SER A 115 6.04 -3.64 -27.09
C SER A 115 7.51 -3.73 -27.53
N ALA A 116 8.35 -2.81 -27.04
CA ALA A 116 9.80 -2.84 -27.30
C ALA A 116 10.45 -4.09 -26.69
N GLN A 117 10.10 -4.43 -25.44
CA GLN A 117 10.62 -5.62 -24.76
C GLN A 117 10.21 -6.93 -25.46
N ILE A 118 8.94 -7.04 -25.91
CA ILE A 118 8.46 -8.21 -26.66
C ILE A 118 9.21 -8.33 -28.00
N THR A 119 9.39 -7.21 -28.71
CA THR A 119 10.14 -7.17 -29.96
C THR A 119 11.59 -7.62 -29.77
N ALA A 120 12.28 -7.08 -28.77
CA ALA A 120 13.64 -7.44 -28.44
C ALA A 120 13.76 -8.93 -28.05
N GLY A 121 12.84 -9.43 -27.21
CA GLY A 121 12.81 -10.83 -26.81
C GLY A 121 12.59 -11.79 -27.99
N ARG A 122 11.69 -11.43 -28.93
CA ARG A 122 11.46 -12.22 -30.16
C ARG A 122 12.66 -12.22 -31.10
N ALA A 123 13.39 -11.10 -31.16
CA ALA A 123 14.63 -10.98 -31.93
C ALA A 123 15.86 -11.57 -31.20
N ASN A 124 15.67 -12.18 -30.01
CA ASN A 124 16.74 -12.67 -29.14
C ASN A 124 17.85 -11.63 -28.90
N THR A 125 17.45 -10.36 -28.77
CA THR A 125 18.32 -9.21 -28.54
C THR A 125 18.22 -8.76 -27.09
N LEU A 126 19.15 -7.91 -26.64
CA LEU A 126 19.17 -7.37 -25.29
C LEU A 126 17.87 -6.66 -24.95
N LEU A 127 17.30 -7.01 -23.79
CA LEU A 127 16.15 -6.33 -23.21
C LEU A 127 16.59 -4.99 -22.62
N SER A 128 15.78 -3.95 -22.81
CA SER A 128 16.03 -2.66 -22.17
C SER A 128 15.77 -2.76 -20.66
N THR A 129 16.55 -2.03 -19.88
CA THR A 129 16.29 -1.88 -18.44
C THR A 129 15.02 -1.07 -18.23
N VAL A 130 14.33 -1.33 -17.11
CA VAL A 130 13.19 -0.52 -16.67
C VAL A 130 13.58 0.97 -16.72
N PRO A 131 12.71 1.85 -17.25
CA PRO A 131 13.03 3.28 -17.40
C PRO A 131 13.55 3.86 -16.08
N ALA A 132 14.60 4.66 -16.10
CA ALA A 132 15.12 5.30 -14.90
C ALA A 132 14.08 6.28 -14.32
N GLN A 133 14.06 6.45 -13.00
CA GLN A 133 13.11 7.35 -12.35
C GLN A 133 13.43 8.78 -12.76
N VAL A 134 12.50 9.45 -13.45
CA VAL A 134 12.62 10.87 -13.77
C VAL A 134 12.52 11.62 -12.46
N ARG A 135 13.66 11.99 -11.86
CA ARG A 135 13.69 12.88 -10.70
C ARG A 135 13.18 14.25 -11.15
N THR A 136 12.01 14.64 -10.67
CA THR A 136 11.54 16.03 -10.64
C THR A 136 11.63 16.54 -9.22
#